data_AF-A0A6J1BP01-F1
#
_entry.id   AF-A0A6J1BP01-F1
#
_cell.length_a   1.000
_cell.length_b   1.000
_cell.length_c   1.000
_cell.angle_alpha   90.00
_cell.angle_beta   90.00
_cell.angle_gamma   90.00
#
_symmetry.space_group_name_H-M   'P 1'
#
loop_
_entity.id
_entity.type
_entity.pdbx_description
1 polymer ?
#
loop_
_entity_poly.entity_id
_entity_poly.type
_entity_poly.pdbx_seq_one_letter_code
_entity_poly.pdbx_strand_id
1 'polypeptide(L)'
;MMKLWRSRNLSSQTLLSVKGGDVRDALWSHAFESRAAISTSIHDSAAKGNSTARVIAPYTVYKGKAAFSVTPLLPTFSKIDSGNLKLDRRGAMMLTFWPAVGERKYDWEKRQRFALSPTEVGSLISMGAHDVSEFFHDPSMLSSNAGQVSKKLYIKALDGGNGYMISLTVSNNLLKSNERFNVPITTAEFAVLKTACSFALPHIIGWDWLTNRSHKGIEGSSSKVNPKLLDLEWDR
;
A
#
# COMPACT_ATOMS: atom_id res chain seq x y z
N MET A 1 48.06 2.16 -36.62
CA MET A 1 49.30 2.48 -35.86
C MET A 1 48.96 2.38 -34.38
N MET A 2 49.25 1.22 -33.78
CA MET A 2 48.93 0.87 -32.39
C MET A 2 50.04 1.37 -31.46
N LYS A 3 49.68 1.89 -30.28
CA LYS A 3 50.56 1.87 -29.10
C LYS A 3 49.78 1.33 -27.91
N LEU A 4 50.07 0.06 -27.62
CA LEU A 4 49.98 -0.58 -26.31
C LEU A 4 50.54 0.36 -25.23
N TRP A 5 50.03 0.30 -24.00
CA TRP A 5 50.88 0.35 -22.81
C TRP A 5 50.40 -0.66 -21.77
N ARG A 6 51.39 -1.24 -21.09
CA ARG A 6 51.37 -2.46 -20.29
C ARG A 6 50.86 -2.25 -18.85
N SER A 7 50.28 -3.33 -18.35
CA SER A 7 50.04 -3.69 -16.95
C SER A 7 51.24 -3.54 -16.02
N ARG A 8 50.97 -3.23 -14.74
CA ARG A 8 51.74 -3.71 -13.58
C ARG A 8 50.82 -4.10 -12.42
N ASN A 9 50.94 -5.36 -12.04
CA ASN A 9 50.44 -6.02 -10.84
C ASN A 9 50.92 -5.35 -9.55
N LEU A 10 50.15 -5.46 -8.46
CA LEU A 10 50.69 -5.95 -7.20
C LEU A 10 49.61 -6.70 -6.40
N SER A 11 49.87 -8.00 -6.23
CA SER A 11 49.22 -8.91 -5.30
C SER A 11 49.88 -8.76 -3.92
N SER A 12 49.12 -8.92 -2.85
CA SER A 12 49.67 -9.24 -1.53
C SER A 12 48.77 -10.31 -0.90
N GLN A 13 49.25 -11.55 -0.99
CA GLN A 13 48.81 -12.68 -0.21
C GLN A 13 49.48 -12.62 1.17
N THR A 14 48.76 -13.02 2.22
CA THR A 14 49.39 -13.57 3.41
C THR A 14 48.57 -14.78 3.87
N LEU A 15 49.09 -15.94 3.51
CA LEU A 15 48.92 -17.29 4.07
C LEU A 15 49.84 -17.39 5.31
N LEU A 16 49.66 -18.13 6.41
CA LEU A 16 48.84 -19.26 6.86
C LEU A 16 48.96 -19.33 8.41
N SER A 17 48.00 -19.94 9.09
CA SER A 17 48.32 -21.03 10.03
C SER A 17 47.10 -21.91 10.29
N VAL A 18 47.19 -23.17 9.86
CA VAL A 18 46.23 -24.24 10.08
C VAL A 18 46.77 -25.13 11.20
N LYS A 19 45.96 -25.36 12.23
CA LYS A 19 45.99 -26.49 13.18
C LYS A 19 44.61 -26.44 13.88
N GLY A 20 43.73 -27.43 13.94
CA GLY A 20 43.75 -28.88 13.69
C GLY A 20 42.98 -29.51 14.86
N GLY A 21 41.77 -30.05 14.60
CA GLY A 21 40.84 -30.67 15.58
C GLY A 21 39.97 -29.63 16.31
N ASP A 22 38.66 -29.78 16.54
CA ASP A 22 37.88 -31.00 16.81
C ASP A 22 36.41 -30.83 16.35
N VAL A 23 35.73 -31.95 16.10
CA VAL A 23 34.35 -32.08 15.63
C VAL A 23 33.41 -32.04 16.82
N ARG A 24 32.50 -31.04 16.89
CA ARG A 24 31.08 -31.19 17.33
C ARG A 24 30.37 -29.86 17.58
N ASP A 25 29.08 -29.90 17.23
CA ASP A 25 27.95 -29.15 17.78
C ASP A 25 27.57 -27.76 17.21
N ALA A 26 26.52 -27.85 16.37
CA ALA A 26 25.23 -27.17 16.53
C ALA A 26 25.11 -25.68 16.20
N LEU A 27 24.52 -25.44 15.01
CA LEU A 27 23.40 -24.52 14.73
C LEU A 27 23.23 -23.30 15.65
N TRP A 28 23.78 -22.16 15.24
CA TRP A 28 23.36 -20.84 15.74
C TRP A 28 22.73 -20.05 14.59
N SER A 29 21.44 -20.29 14.37
CA SER A 29 20.60 -19.39 13.59
C SER A 29 20.31 -18.15 14.44
N HIS A 30 21.03 -17.05 14.18
CA HIS A 30 20.65 -15.75 14.70
C HIS A 30 19.32 -15.32 14.06
N ALA A 31 18.23 -15.60 14.75
CA ALA A 31 16.95 -14.95 14.49
C ALA A 31 17.09 -13.46 14.83
N PHE A 32 17.20 -12.61 13.81
CA PHE A 32 16.95 -11.19 13.97
C PHE A 32 15.46 -10.99 14.24
N GLU A 33 15.07 -11.02 15.53
CA GLU A 33 13.79 -10.49 15.96
C GLU A 33 13.82 -8.97 15.84
N SER A 34 13.48 -8.45 14.67
CA SER A 34 13.11 -7.04 14.52
C SER A 34 11.75 -6.84 15.19
N ARG A 35 11.75 -6.53 16.48
CA ARG A 35 10.59 -5.93 17.16
C ARG A 35 10.41 -4.49 16.66
N ALA A 36 9.92 -4.34 15.43
CA ALA A 36 9.33 -3.09 15.00
C ALA A 36 8.02 -2.91 15.77
N ALA A 37 8.09 -2.18 16.89
CA ALA A 37 6.90 -1.74 17.60
C ALA A 37 6.10 -0.85 16.65
N ILE A 38 5.01 -1.39 16.10
CA ILE A 38 4.02 -0.61 15.36
C ILE A 38 3.37 0.31 16.39
N SER A 39 3.85 1.56 16.47
CA SER A 39 3.15 2.60 17.20
C SER A 39 1.87 2.90 16.43
N THR A 40 0.78 2.27 16.83
CA THR A 40 -0.56 2.72 16.44
C THR A 40 -0.79 4.02 17.20
N SER A 41 -0.77 5.15 16.50
CA SER A 41 -1.21 6.41 17.09
C SER A 41 -2.63 6.21 17.60
N ILE A 42 -2.79 6.15 18.92
CA ILE A 42 -4.08 6.11 19.60
C ILE A 42 -4.86 7.32 19.12
N HIS A 43 -6.06 7.08 18.57
CA HIS A 43 -6.97 8.15 18.19
C HIS A 43 -7.61 8.71 19.48
N ASP A 44 -6.82 9.43 20.29
CA ASP A 44 -7.33 10.23 21.40
C ASP A 44 -7.97 11.49 20.84
N SER A 45 -9.15 11.32 20.26
CA SER A 45 -10.10 12.41 20.06
C SER A 45 -10.90 12.63 21.35
N ALA A 46 -10.19 12.90 22.45
CA ALA A 46 -10.81 13.23 23.73
C ALA A 46 -9.92 14.20 24.53
N ALA A 47 -9.45 15.27 23.90
CA ALA A 47 -9.00 16.45 24.61
C ALA A 47 -9.42 17.71 23.84
N LYS A 48 -10.47 18.36 24.36
CA LYS A 48 -11.06 19.65 23.94
C LYS A 48 -11.79 19.69 22.58
N GLY A 49 -13.12 19.66 22.67
CA GLY A 49 -14.00 20.43 21.79
C GLY A 49 -14.49 19.72 20.53
N ASN A 50 -15.60 18.98 20.65
CA ASN A 50 -16.66 18.73 19.68
C ASN A 50 -16.42 18.97 18.16
N SER A 51 -15.35 18.43 17.59
CA SER A 51 -15.24 18.29 16.14
C SER A 51 -14.94 16.84 15.80
N THR A 52 -15.94 16.12 15.30
CA THR A 52 -15.76 14.95 14.43
C THR A 52 -15.20 15.40 13.08
N ALA A 53 -14.13 16.21 13.10
CA ALA A 53 -13.57 16.81 11.91
C ALA A 53 -12.96 15.70 11.07
N ARG A 54 -13.44 15.59 9.83
CA ARG A 54 -12.86 14.65 8.87
C ARG A 54 -11.49 15.16 8.45
N VAL A 55 -10.44 14.46 8.87
CA VAL A 55 -9.08 14.74 8.42
C VAL A 55 -8.89 14.19 7.01
N ILE A 56 -8.34 14.99 6.10
CA ILE A 56 -7.98 14.61 4.74
C ILE A 56 -6.47 14.83 4.58
N ALA A 57 -5.72 13.74 4.47
CA ALA A 57 -4.26 13.77 4.43
C ALA A 57 -3.73 12.89 3.26
N PRO A 58 -3.81 13.38 2.00
CA PRO A 58 -3.28 12.65 0.85
C PRO A 58 -1.75 12.67 0.84
N TYR A 59 -1.13 11.54 0.51
CA TYR A 59 0.27 11.54 0.08
C TYR A 59 0.32 11.89 -1.41
N THR A 60 1.03 12.96 -1.77
CA THR A 60 1.04 13.52 -3.14
C THR A 60 2.45 13.64 -3.68
N VAL A 61 2.65 13.24 -4.93
CA VAL A 61 3.89 13.34 -5.70
C VAL A 61 3.64 14.24 -6.93
N TYR A 62 4.50 15.22 -7.12
CA TYR A 62 4.42 16.20 -8.21
C TYR A 62 5.57 16.00 -9.20
N LYS A 63 5.27 15.73 -10.48
CA LYS A 63 6.26 15.53 -11.55
C LYS A 63 5.94 16.37 -12.78
N GLY A 64 6.91 16.52 -13.68
CA GLY A 64 6.83 17.48 -14.78
C GLY A 64 5.63 17.34 -15.73
N LYS A 65 5.05 16.15 -15.90
CA LYS A 65 3.89 15.92 -16.79
C LYS A 65 2.58 15.67 -16.07
N ALA A 66 2.62 15.22 -14.82
CA ALA A 66 1.44 14.89 -14.04
C ALA A 66 1.76 14.83 -12.55
N ALA A 67 0.74 15.05 -11.73
CA ALA A 67 0.77 14.80 -10.30
C ALA A 67 -0.04 13.53 -9.98
N PHE A 68 0.31 12.88 -8.89
CA PHE A 68 -0.30 11.68 -8.37
C PHE A 68 -0.53 11.83 -6.87
N SER A 69 -1.69 11.39 -6.37
CA SER A 69 -1.91 11.25 -4.94
C SER A 69 -2.56 9.92 -4.60
N VAL A 70 -2.39 9.51 -3.35
CA VAL A 70 -3.06 8.36 -2.75
C VAL A 70 -3.75 8.78 -1.45
N THR A 71 -4.97 8.28 -1.22
CA THR A 71 -5.73 8.54 0.01
C THR A 71 -6.55 7.32 0.40
N PRO A 72 -6.58 6.90 1.68
CA PRO A 72 -7.45 5.82 2.11
C PRO A 72 -8.93 6.21 2.06
N LEU A 73 -9.77 5.29 1.61
CA LEU A 73 -11.22 5.33 1.72
C LEU A 73 -11.64 4.29 2.75
N LEU A 74 -12.28 4.75 3.83
CA LEU A 74 -12.70 3.88 4.92
C LEU A 74 -13.86 2.95 4.50
N PRO A 75 -13.97 1.77 5.12
CA PRO A 75 -15.09 0.87 4.93
C PRO A 75 -16.40 1.48 5.44
N THR A 76 -17.53 0.95 4.98
CA THR A 76 -18.86 1.26 5.52
C THR A 76 -19.41 0.08 6.28
N PHE A 77 -20.21 0.38 7.31
CA PHE A 77 -20.83 -0.61 8.17
C PHE A 77 -22.33 -0.38 8.25
N SER A 78 -23.10 -1.46 8.29
CA SER A 78 -24.53 -1.45 8.56
C SER A 78 -24.80 -1.97 9.97
N LYS A 79 -25.80 -1.40 10.64
CA LYS A 79 -26.28 -1.92 11.93
C LYS A 79 -27.12 -3.17 11.66
N ILE A 80 -26.91 -4.22 12.44
CA ILE A 80 -27.78 -5.40 12.46
C ILE A 80 -28.68 -5.36 13.70
N ASP A 81 -29.77 -6.11 13.68
CA ASP A 81 -30.85 -6.04 14.70
C ASP A 81 -30.35 -6.29 16.13
N SER A 82 -29.24 -7.03 16.29
CA SER A 82 -28.57 -7.24 17.58
C SER A 82 -27.79 -6.03 18.11
N GLY A 83 -27.83 -4.88 17.44
CA GLY A 83 -27.05 -3.68 17.77
C GLY A 83 -25.60 -3.73 17.32
N ASN A 84 -25.15 -4.85 16.76
CA ASN A 84 -23.81 -5.02 16.22
C ASN A 84 -23.63 -4.31 14.86
N LEU A 85 -22.38 -4.12 14.45
CA LEU A 85 -22.04 -3.59 13.14
C LEU A 85 -21.54 -4.71 12.24
N LYS A 86 -22.10 -4.81 11.03
CA LYS A 86 -21.63 -5.68 9.97
C LYS A 86 -20.91 -4.84 8.92
N LEU A 87 -19.76 -5.31 8.45
CA LEU A 87 -19.06 -4.71 7.33
C LEU A 87 -19.93 -4.82 6.07
N ASP A 88 -20.30 -3.68 5.50
CA ASP A 88 -21.17 -3.59 4.31
C ASP A 88 -20.33 -3.49 3.04
N ARG A 89 -19.37 -2.55 3.02
CA ARG A 89 -18.44 -2.37 1.91
C ARG A 89 -17.02 -2.20 2.46
N ARG A 90 -16.08 -2.94 1.86
CA ARG A 90 -14.65 -2.72 2.12
C ARG A 90 -14.23 -1.33 1.66
N GLY A 91 -13.25 -0.77 2.35
CA GLY A 91 -12.52 0.42 1.93
C GLY A 91 -11.65 0.16 0.71
N ALA A 92 -10.91 1.19 0.30
CA ALA A 92 -10.01 1.15 -0.85
C ALA A 92 -8.92 2.21 -0.70
N MET A 93 -7.83 2.11 -1.46
CA MET A 93 -6.88 3.21 -1.63
C MET A 93 -7.24 3.97 -2.90
N MET A 94 -7.68 5.23 -2.78
CA MET A 94 -8.01 6.07 -3.93
C MET A 94 -6.75 6.72 -4.49
N LEU A 95 -6.44 6.42 -5.74
CA LEU A 95 -5.41 7.10 -6.52
C LEU A 95 -6.06 8.22 -7.33
N THR A 96 -5.46 9.41 -7.31
CA THR A 96 -5.91 10.54 -8.14
C THR A 96 -4.75 11.11 -8.93
N PHE A 97 -4.98 11.36 -10.22
CA PHE A 97 -4.01 11.87 -11.18
C PHE A 97 -4.48 13.21 -11.73
N TRP A 98 -3.53 14.12 -11.96
CA TRP A 98 -3.78 15.43 -12.58
C TRP A 98 -2.75 15.71 -13.66
N PRO A 99 -3.15 16.24 -14.84
CA PRO A 99 -2.19 16.61 -15.87
C PRO A 99 -1.51 17.94 -15.50
N ALA A 100 -0.24 18.09 -15.86
CA ALA A 100 0.44 19.37 -15.76
C ALA A 100 -0.08 20.33 -16.83
N VAL A 101 -0.28 21.60 -16.46
CA VAL A 101 -0.66 22.70 -17.38
C VAL A 101 0.39 23.81 -17.42
N GLY A 102 1.51 23.60 -16.76
CA GLY A 102 2.64 24.50 -16.72
C GLY A 102 3.65 24.04 -15.68
N GLU A 103 4.75 24.78 -15.54
CA GLU A 103 5.74 24.47 -14.52
C GLU A 103 5.11 24.52 -13.13
N ARG A 104 5.11 23.37 -12.45
CA ARG A 104 4.56 23.18 -11.09
C ARG A 104 3.07 23.56 -10.98
N LYS A 105 2.33 23.54 -12.09
CA LYS A 105 0.88 23.79 -12.13
C LYS A 105 0.15 22.60 -12.72
N TYR A 106 -0.96 22.20 -12.09
CA TYR A 106 -1.74 21.03 -12.46
C TYR A 106 -3.23 21.39 -12.55
N ASP A 107 -3.93 20.80 -13.52
CA ASP A 107 -5.35 21.04 -13.76
C ASP A 107 -6.20 20.14 -12.87
N TRP A 108 -6.82 20.73 -11.84
CA TRP A 108 -7.64 20.02 -10.85
C TRP A 108 -8.95 19.47 -11.42
N GLU A 109 -9.46 20.06 -12.49
CA GLU A 109 -10.72 19.69 -13.12
C GLU A 109 -10.55 18.47 -14.02
N LYS A 110 -9.40 18.34 -14.70
CA LYS A 110 -9.07 17.18 -15.55
C LYS A 110 -8.48 16.00 -14.79
N ARG A 111 -8.91 15.80 -13.54
CA ARG A 111 -8.40 14.74 -12.69
C ARG A 111 -9.02 13.39 -13.04
N GLN A 112 -8.20 12.34 -13.02
CA GLN A 112 -8.67 10.96 -13.14
C GLN A 112 -8.44 10.19 -11.85
N ARG A 113 -9.35 9.25 -11.57
CA ARG A 113 -9.36 8.45 -10.34
C ARG A 113 -9.32 6.95 -10.63
N PHE A 114 -8.60 6.22 -9.78
CA PHE A 114 -8.52 4.76 -9.79
C PHE A 114 -8.51 4.25 -8.35
N ALA A 115 -9.40 3.35 -7.97
CA ALA A 115 -9.47 2.83 -6.61
C ALA A 115 -8.78 1.47 -6.55
N LEU A 116 -7.81 1.28 -5.65
CA LEU A 116 -7.25 -0.05 -5.37
C LEU A 116 -8.07 -0.70 -4.27
N SER A 117 -8.66 -1.85 -4.57
CA SER A 117 -9.23 -2.75 -3.57
C SER A 117 -8.14 -3.27 -2.63
N PRO A 118 -8.51 -3.83 -1.45
CA PRO A 118 -7.52 -4.39 -0.52
C PRO A 118 -6.61 -5.46 -1.15
N THR A 119 -7.13 -6.23 -2.10
CA THR A 119 -6.35 -7.24 -2.83
C THR A 119 -5.33 -6.60 -3.77
N GLU A 120 -5.73 -5.57 -4.52
CA GLU A 120 -4.82 -4.83 -5.42
C GLU A 120 -3.78 -4.02 -4.64
N VAL A 121 -4.14 -3.53 -3.45
CA VAL A 121 -3.19 -2.99 -2.47
C VAL A 121 -2.17 -4.05 -2.09
N GLY A 122 -2.61 -5.28 -1.84
CA GLY A 122 -1.75 -6.47 -1.64
C GLY A 122 -0.72 -6.65 -2.75
N SER A 123 -1.15 -6.59 -4.01
CA SER A 123 -0.25 -6.68 -5.17
C SER A 123 0.77 -5.53 -5.19
N LEU A 124 0.35 -4.29 -4.91
CA LEU A 124 1.23 -3.12 -4.86
C LEU A 124 2.30 -3.26 -3.76
N ILE A 125 1.92 -3.69 -2.56
CA ILE A 125 2.87 -3.84 -1.45
C ILE A 125 3.83 -5.02 -1.65
N SER A 126 3.45 -6.04 -2.41
CA SER A 126 4.33 -7.18 -2.72
C SER A 126 5.32 -6.90 -3.85
N MET A 127 5.16 -5.83 -4.62
CA MET A 127 6.04 -5.53 -5.75
C MET A 127 7.52 -5.43 -5.36
N GLY A 128 8.36 -6.19 -6.06
CA GLY A 128 9.82 -6.14 -6.04
C GLY A 128 10.41 -5.10 -7.00
N ALA A 129 11.74 -5.18 -7.18
CA ALA A 129 12.52 -4.22 -7.98
C ALA A 129 12.42 -4.42 -9.50
N HIS A 130 11.78 -5.50 -9.97
CA HIS A 130 11.60 -5.82 -11.38
C HIS A 130 10.15 -6.16 -11.74
N ASP A 131 9.26 -6.02 -10.77
CA ASP A 131 7.88 -6.45 -10.92
C ASP A 131 7.05 -5.45 -11.72
N VAL A 132 5.97 -6.00 -12.25
CA VAL A 132 4.91 -5.27 -12.91
C VAL A 132 3.60 -5.64 -12.22
N SER A 133 2.78 -4.64 -11.93
CA SER A 133 1.39 -4.82 -11.52
C SER A 133 0.48 -4.11 -12.51
N GLU A 134 -0.58 -4.79 -12.94
CA GLU A 134 -1.56 -4.26 -13.88
C GLU A 134 -2.98 -4.51 -13.35
N PHE A 135 -3.81 -3.48 -13.42
CA PHE A 135 -5.18 -3.49 -12.90
C PHE A 135 -6.14 -2.91 -13.93
N PHE A 136 -7.30 -3.54 -14.07
CA PHE A 136 -8.31 -3.21 -15.08
C PHE A 136 -9.65 -2.97 -14.43
N HIS A 137 -10.18 -1.76 -14.57
CA HIS A 137 -11.47 -1.37 -14.01
C HIS A 137 -12.41 -0.91 -15.13
N ASP A 138 -13.63 -1.43 -15.11
CA ASP A 138 -14.78 -0.86 -15.83
C ASP A 138 -15.72 -0.23 -14.78
N PRO A 139 -15.74 1.11 -14.64
CA PRO A 139 -16.60 1.78 -13.67
C PRO A 139 -18.10 1.58 -13.90
N SER A 140 -18.49 1.15 -15.10
CA SER A 140 -19.86 0.91 -15.53
C SER A 140 -20.18 -0.57 -15.66
N MET A 141 -19.31 -1.45 -15.14
CA MET A 141 -19.57 -2.89 -15.10
C MET A 141 -20.92 -3.16 -14.41
N LEU A 142 -21.67 -4.13 -14.93
CA LEU A 142 -23.03 -4.47 -14.47
C LEU A 142 -24.11 -3.39 -14.73
N SER A 143 -23.81 -2.34 -15.50
CA SER A 143 -24.79 -1.38 -16.00
C SER A 143 -24.97 -1.50 -17.52
N SER A 144 -25.93 -0.76 -18.09
CA SER A 144 -26.13 -0.66 -19.54
C SER A 144 -24.92 -0.07 -20.28
N ASN A 145 -24.02 0.63 -19.58
CA ASN A 145 -22.83 1.25 -20.15
C ASN A 145 -21.56 0.42 -19.96
N ALA A 146 -21.69 -0.86 -19.60
CA ALA A 146 -20.53 -1.76 -19.47
C ALA A 146 -19.70 -1.79 -20.77
N GLY A 147 -18.38 -1.81 -20.62
CA GLY A 147 -17.40 -1.79 -21.70
C GLY A 147 -17.20 -0.42 -22.36
N GLN A 148 -18.00 0.60 -22.00
CA GLN A 148 -17.89 1.93 -22.60
C GLN A 148 -16.76 2.77 -21.99
N VAL A 149 -16.38 2.50 -20.74
CA VAL A 149 -15.27 3.15 -20.05
C VAL A 149 -14.32 2.09 -19.51
N SER A 150 -13.04 2.19 -19.85
CA SER A 150 -12.00 1.30 -19.35
C SER A 150 -10.89 2.11 -18.70
N LYS A 151 -10.50 1.71 -17.50
CA LYS A 151 -9.36 2.26 -16.77
C LYS A 151 -8.32 1.17 -16.59
N LYS A 152 -7.10 1.44 -17.05
CA LYS A 152 -5.95 0.54 -16.92
C LYS A 152 -4.87 1.23 -16.11
N LEU A 153 -4.57 0.69 -14.95
CA LEU A 153 -3.47 1.16 -14.11
C LEU A 153 -2.31 0.18 -14.24
N TYR A 154 -1.14 0.71 -14.54
CA TYR A 154 0.09 -0.03 -14.69
C TYR A 154 1.15 0.55 -13.74
N ILE A 155 1.76 -0.30 -12.93
CA ILE A 155 2.89 0.04 -12.07
C ILE A 155 4.04 -0.84 -12.49
N LYS A 156 5.13 -0.25 -12.96
CA LYS A 156 6.30 -0.99 -13.44
C LYS A 156 7.57 -0.43 -12.86
N ALA A 157 8.43 -1.31 -12.36
CA ALA A 157 9.79 -0.92 -12.01
C ALA A 157 10.58 -0.47 -13.25
N LEU A 158 11.33 0.62 -13.12
CA LEU A 158 12.18 1.13 -14.20
C LEU A 158 13.46 0.31 -14.33
N ASP A 159 13.92 0.15 -15.57
CA ASP A 159 15.16 -0.56 -15.87
C ASP A 159 16.33 0.16 -15.17
N GLY A 160 17.13 -0.59 -14.41
CA GLY A 160 18.22 -0.05 -13.59
C GLY A 160 17.84 0.24 -12.12
N GLY A 161 16.61 -0.09 -11.68
CA GLY A 161 16.24 -0.09 -10.26
C GLY A 161 16.16 1.30 -9.61
N ASN A 162 16.11 2.36 -10.41
CA ASN A 162 16.11 3.76 -9.96
C ASN A 162 14.71 4.33 -9.69
N GLY A 163 13.67 3.50 -9.75
CA GLY A 163 12.32 3.89 -9.43
C GLY A 163 11.27 3.05 -10.15
N TYR A 164 10.07 3.62 -10.24
CA TYR A 164 8.87 3.02 -10.79
C TYR A 164 8.19 4.02 -11.73
N MET A 165 7.42 3.52 -12.69
CA MET A 165 6.48 4.30 -13.46
C MET A 165 5.07 3.88 -13.07
N ILE A 166 4.25 4.84 -12.61
CA ILE A 166 2.82 4.66 -12.43
C ILE A 166 2.11 5.29 -13.62
N SER A 167 1.40 4.47 -14.38
CA SER A 167 0.70 4.88 -15.59
C SER A 167 -0.79 4.57 -15.48
N LEU A 168 -1.64 5.58 -15.65
CA LEU A 168 -3.09 5.40 -15.76
C LEU A 168 -3.53 5.73 -17.19
N THR A 169 -4.23 4.80 -17.83
CA THR A 169 -4.92 5.03 -19.11
C THR A 169 -6.42 4.95 -18.89
N VAL A 170 -7.15 5.97 -19.33
CA VAL A 170 -8.61 6.04 -19.27
C VAL A 170 -9.15 6.19 -20.68
N SER A 171 -9.79 5.14 -21.18
CA SER A 171 -10.49 5.13 -22.45
C SER A 171 -11.98 5.31 -22.19
N ASN A 172 -12.59 6.31 -22.81
CA ASN A 172 -14.03 6.55 -22.72
C ASN A 172 -14.61 6.65 -24.13
N ASN A 173 -15.34 5.62 -24.53
CA ASN A 173 -15.93 5.51 -25.86
C ASN A 173 -17.13 6.44 -26.04
N LEU A 174 -17.86 6.76 -24.97
CA LEU A 174 -19.00 7.68 -25.00
C LEU A 174 -18.56 9.11 -25.34
N LEU A 175 -17.46 9.55 -24.72
CA LEU A 175 -16.88 10.87 -24.94
C LEU A 175 -15.79 10.89 -26.02
N LYS A 176 -15.52 9.75 -26.65
CA LYS A 176 -14.42 9.55 -27.63
C LYS A 176 -13.09 10.10 -27.14
N SER A 177 -12.78 9.89 -25.85
CA SER A 177 -11.56 10.37 -25.22
C SER A 177 -10.65 9.21 -24.81
N ASN A 178 -9.34 9.48 -24.85
CA ASN A 178 -8.30 8.58 -24.38
C ASN A 178 -7.26 9.42 -23.65
N GLU A 179 -7.27 9.33 -22.33
CA GLU A 179 -6.38 10.09 -21.46
C GLU A 179 -5.31 9.16 -20.89
N ARG A 180 -4.06 9.64 -20.85
CA ARG A 180 -2.94 8.89 -20.29
C ARG A 180 -2.10 9.75 -19.37
N PHE A 181 -1.89 9.27 -18.15
CA PHE A 181 -1.06 9.88 -17.12
C PHE A 181 0.13 8.97 -16.89
N ASN A 182 1.34 9.52 -16.88
CA ASN A 182 2.56 8.79 -16.56
C ASN A 182 3.32 9.59 -15.51
N VAL A 183 3.51 8.99 -14.34
CA VAL A 183 4.19 9.62 -13.21
C VAL A 183 5.38 8.75 -12.83
N PRO A 184 6.62 9.20 -13.10
CA PRO A 184 7.79 8.53 -12.57
C PRO A 184 7.83 8.72 -11.06
N ILE A 185 8.14 7.66 -10.32
CA ILE A 185 8.20 7.62 -8.86
C ILE A 185 9.60 7.11 -8.49
N THR A 186 10.32 7.84 -7.65
CA THR A 186 11.62 7.40 -7.15
C THR A 186 11.47 6.21 -6.20
N THR A 187 12.53 5.45 -5.97
CA THR A 187 12.54 4.35 -5.00
C THR A 187 12.10 4.81 -3.60
N ALA A 188 12.51 6.01 -3.17
CA ALA A 188 12.12 6.59 -1.88
C ALA A 188 10.62 6.94 -1.84
N GLU A 189 10.10 7.59 -2.89
CA GLU A 189 8.67 7.92 -2.97
C GLU A 189 7.79 6.66 -3.02
N PHE A 190 8.27 5.60 -3.68
CA PHE A 190 7.57 4.31 -3.75
C PHE A 190 7.62 3.57 -2.40
N ALA A 191 8.73 3.66 -1.67
CA ALA A 191 8.82 3.11 -0.32
C ALA A 191 7.77 3.75 0.62
N VAL A 192 7.63 5.08 0.59
CA VAL A 192 6.58 5.78 1.35
C VAL A 192 5.18 5.31 0.93
N LEU A 193 4.93 5.16 -0.37
CA LEU A 193 3.67 4.64 -0.89
C LEU A 193 3.37 3.23 -0.36
N LYS A 194 4.34 2.30 -0.43
CA LYS A 194 4.19 0.94 0.10
C LYS A 194 3.89 0.97 1.59
N THR A 195 4.65 1.74 2.37
CA THR A 195 4.44 1.88 3.82
C THR A 195 3.06 2.43 4.15
N ALA A 196 2.60 3.48 3.47
CA ALA A 196 1.28 4.07 3.67
C ALA A 196 0.16 3.06 3.33
N CYS A 197 0.31 2.33 2.23
CA CYS A 197 -0.63 1.28 1.82
C CYS A 197 -0.65 0.10 2.83
N SER A 198 0.51 -0.36 3.29
CA SER A 198 0.61 -1.41 4.31
C SER A 198 -0.03 -0.98 5.63
N PHE A 199 0.20 0.26 6.06
CA PHE A 199 -0.43 0.81 7.25
C PHE A 199 -1.95 0.94 7.09
N ALA A 200 -2.43 1.44 5.94
CA ALA A 200 -3.85 1.64 5.69
C ALA A 200 -4.62 0.31 5.51
N LEU A 201 -3.96 -0.78 5.09
CA LEU A 201 -4.59 -2.06 4.79
C LEU A 201 -5.53 -2.59 5.89
N PRO A 202 -5.11 -2.72 7.18
CA PRO A 202 -6.01 -3.14 8.26
C PRO A 202 -7.22 -2.21 8.45
N HIS A 203 -7.07 -0.90 8.21
CA HIS A 203 -8.14 0.08 8.33
C HIS A 203 -9.16 -0.04 7.19
N ILE A 204 -8.70 -0.23 5.94
CA ILE A 204 -9.60 -0.34 4.79
C ILE A 204 -10.38 -1.68 4.79
N ILE A 205 -9.89 -2.71 5.48
CA ILE A 205 -10.64 -3.97 5.70
C ILE A 205 -11.48 -3.95 7.00
N GLY A 206 -11.39 -2.88 7.80
CA GLY A 206 -12.18 -2.69 9.01
C GLY A 206 -11.70 -3.46 10.24
N TRP A 207 -10.46 -3.96 10.24
CA TRP A 207 -9.89 -4.70 11.38
C TRP A 207 -9.53 -3.79 12.55
N ASP A 208 -9.22 -2.53 12.29
CA ASP A 208 -9.02 -1.51 13.31
C ASP A 208 -10.27 -1.28 14.17
N TRP A 209 -11.47 -1.43 13.60
CA TRP A 209 -12.73 -1.38 14.35
C TRP A 209 -12.91 -2.56 15.30
N LEU A 210 -12.34 -3.72 14.97
CA LEU A 210 -12.35 -4.90 15.83
C LEU A 210 -11.37 -4.73 17.00
N THR A 211 -10.15 -4.29 16.71
CA THR A 211 -9.09 -4.14 17.73
C THR A 211 -9.34 -2.96 18.67
N ASN A 212 -9.85 -1.83 18.17
CA ASN A 212 -10.14 -0.66 19.00
C ASN A 212 -11.37 -0.83 19.92
N ARG A 213 -12.29 -1.76 19.61
CA ARG A 213 -13.43 -2.07 20.51
C ARG A 213 -12.99 -2.80 21.77
N SER A 214 -11.91 -3.58 21.72
CA SER A 214 -11.41 -4.35 22.86
C SER A 214 -10.95 -3.43 24.02
N HIS A 215 -10.44 -2.23 23.70
CA HIS A 215 -9.90 -1.30 24.71
C HIS A 215 -10.95 -0.48 25.48
N LYS A 216 -12.20 -0.36 24.99
CA LYS A 216 -13.25 0.43 25.65
C LYS A 216 -14.10 -0.37 26.67
N GLY A 217 -13.72 -1.61 26.98
CA GLY A 217 -14.49 -2.53 27.82
C GLY A 217 -14.03 -2.72 29.27
N ILE A 218 -13.01 -2.00 29.76
CA ILE A 218 -12.49 -2.19 31.12
C ILE A 218 -12.79 -0.97 31.99
N GLU A 219 -14.08 -0.68 32.21
CA GLU A 219 -14.55 -0.08 33.45
C GLU A 219 -15.90 -0.69 33.81
N GLY A 220 -15.88 -1.62 34.76
CA GLY A 220 -17.04 -1.97 35.58
C GLY A 220 -18.11 -2.88 34.98
N SER A 221 -17.79 -4.16 34.75
CA SER A 221 -18.74 -5.23 35.08
C SER A 221 -18.04 -6.60 35.05
N SER A 222 -17.95 -7.24 36.21
CA SER A 222 -17.75 -8.68 36.32
C SER A 222 -19.04 -9.36 35.85
N SER A 223 -19.11 -9.67 34.56
CA SER A 223 -20.18 -10.53 34.03
C SER A 223 -19.54 -11.83 33.56
N LYS A 224 -19.86 -12.89 34.30
CA LYS A 224 -19.55 -14.29 34.04
C LYS A 224 -19.45 -14.58 32.54
N VAL A 225 -18.26 -14.97 32.12
CA VAL A 225 -17.98 -15.50 30.78
C VAL A 225 -18.98 -16.63 30.51
N ASN A 226 -19.92 -16.41 29.59
CA ASN A 226 -20.61 -17.49 28.92
C ASN A 226 -19.92 -17.62 27.55
N PRO A 227 -19.02 -18.60 27.36
CA PRO A 227 -18.22 -18.74 26.15
C PRO A 227 -19.05 -19.35 25.02
N LYS A 228 -20.24 -18.81 24.76
CA LYS A 228 -21.11 -19.22 23.66
C LYS A 228 -20.96 -18.25 22.50
N LEU A 229 -19.86 -18.40 21.77
CA LEU A 229 -19.81 -18.46 20.31
C LEU A 229 -18.34 -18.51 19.89
N LEU A 230 -17.64 -19.51 20.40
CA LEU A 230 -16.41 -19.96 19.81
C LEU A 230 -16.85 -20.95 18.72
N ASP A 231 -17.07 -20.49 17.49
CA ASP A 231 -17.03 -21.36 16.31
C ASP A 231 -15.61 -21.91 16.23
N LEU A 232 -15.33 -22.89 17.08
CA LEU A 232 -14.10 -23.67 17.04
C LEU A 232 -14.29 -24.65 15.90
N GLU A 233 -13.22 -24.90 15.17
CA GLU A 233 -13.11 -25.90 14.09
C GLU A 233 -13.70 -27.28 14.44
N TRP A 234 -14.00 -27.52 15.71
CA TRP A 234 -14.44 -28.77 16.30
C TRP A 234 -15.94 -28.83 16.66
N ASP A 235 -16.76 -27.86 16.28
CA ASP A 235 -18.21 -27.96 16.43
C ASP A 235 -18.77 -28.98 15.40
N ARG A 236 -18.95 -30.23 15.85
CA ARG A 236 -19.68 -31.31 15.16
C ARG A 236 -20.94 -31.68 15.93
#